data_AF-A0AAD0AKW4-F1
#
_entry.id   AF-A0AAD0AKW4-F1
#
_cell.length_a   1.000
_cell.length_b   1.000
_cell.length_c   1.000
_cell.angle_alpha   90.00
_cell.angle_beta   90.00
_cell.angle_gamma   90.00
#
_symmetry.space_group_name_H-M   'P 1'
#
loop_
_entity.id
_entity.type
_entity.pdbx_description
1 polymer ?
#
loop_
_entity_poly.entity_id
_entity_poly.type
_entity_poly.pdbx_seq_one_letter_code
_entity_poly.pdbx_strand_id
1 'polypeptide(L)'
;MEELLGMLFFAAILGLIPGFIAKSKGYSFGAWWLYGFLIFIVAIIHVLFIPNKKNIEQKIINDLERYKKLFEEGIITEEEFESKKEDLKSKLNTIIKKD
;
A
#
# COMPACT_ATOMS: atom_id res chain seq x y z
N MET A 1 8.14 -37.78 -8.18
CA MET A 1 8.35 -36.56 -9.01
C MET A 1 7.04 -35.89 -9.35
N GLU A 2 6.06 -36.62 -9.89
CA GLU A 2 4.74 -36.06 -10.25
C GLU A 2 3.95 -35.49 -9.06
N GLU A 3 3.94 -36.19 -7.91
CA GLU A 3 3.26 -35.71 -6.69
C GLU A 3 3.85 -34.39 -6.15
N LEU A 4 5.17 -34.28 -6.17
CA LEU A 4 5.88 -33.04 -5.77
C LEU A 4 5.53 -31.90 -6.72
N LEU A 5 5.51 -32.16 -8.03
CA LEU A 5 5.13 -31.16 -9.03
C LEU A 5 3.68 -30.70 -8.83
N GLY A 6 2.77 -31.62 -8.51
CA GLY A 6 1.38 -31.30 -8.16
C GLY A 6 1.27 -30.41 -6.93
N MET A 7 1.97 -30.73 -5.84
CA MET A 7 1.99 -29.92 -4.62
C MET A 7 2.52 -28.50 -4.88
N LEU A 8 3.62 -28.36 -5.64
CA LEU A 8 4.18 -27.07 -6.01
C LEU A 8 3.23 -26.26 -6.90
N PHE A 9 2.52 -26.92 -7.82
CA PHE A 9 1.50 -26.27 -8.64
C PHE A 9 0.35 -25.71 -7.79
N PHE A 10 -0.18 -26.49 -6.85
CA PHE A 10 -1.22 -26.01 -5.93
C PHE A 10 -0.72 -24.88 -5.02
N ALA A 11 0.49 -24.98 -4.49
CA ALA A 11 1.10 -23.91 -3.71
C ALA A 11 1.25 -22.62 -4.52
N ALA A 12 1.64 -22.72 -5.79
CA ALA A 12 1.78 -21.56 -6.69
C ALA A 12 0.44 -20.87 -6.94
N ILE A 13 -0.64 -21.64 -7.09
CA ILE A 13 -2.01 -21.12 -7.20
C ILE A 13 -2.46 -20.45 -5.90
N LEU A 14 -2.23 -21.09 -4.75
CA LEU A 14 -2.59 -20.52 -3.44
C LEU A 14 -1.87 -19.21 -3.18
N GLY A 15 -0.58 -19.11 -3.52
CA GLY A 15 0.21 -17.89 -3.42
C GLY A 15 -0.34 -16.71 -4.20
N LEU A 16 -1.18 -16.94 -5.23
CA LEU A 16 -1.83 -15.85 -5.98
C LEU A 16 -2.74 -15.01 -5.09
N ILE A 17 -3.39 -15.61 -4.09
CA ILE A 17 -4.33 -14.91 -3.20
C ILE A 17 -3.63 -13.77 -2.45
N PRO A 18 -2.59 -14.01 -1.60
CA PRO A 18 -1.89 -12.92 -0.95
C PRO A 18 -1.18 -12.01 -1.96
N GLY A 19 -0.69 -12.52 -3.10
CA GLY A 19 -0.12 -11.71 -4.17
C GLY A 19 -1.09 -10.65 -4.71
N PHE A 20 -2.32 -11.03 -5.04
CA PHE A 20 -3.35 -10.12 -5.54
C PHE A 20 -3.87 -9.16 -4.47
N ILE A 21 -4.06 -9.61 -3.23
CA ILE A 21 -4.48 -8.72 -2.13
C ILE A 21 -3.41 -7.65 -1.89
N ALA A 22 -2.13 -8.04 -1.84
CA ALA A 22 -1.03 -7.11 -1.68
C ALA A 22 -0.98 -6.09 -2.83
N LYS A 23 -1.11 -6.55 -4.07
CA LYS A 23 -1.17 -5.68 -5.26
C LYS A 23 -2.33 -4.68 -5.19
N SER A 24 -3.51 -5.12 -4.73
CA SER A 24 -4.67 -4.24 -4.57
C SER A 24 -4.39 -3.10 -3.58
N LYS A 25 -3.59 -3.37 -2.54
CA LYS A 25 -3.17 -2.43 -1.49
C LYS A 25 -1.92 -1.60 -1.84
N GLY A 26 -1.35 -1.77 -3.03
CA GLY A 26 -0.19 -1.00 -3.49
C GLY A 26 1.18 -1.60 -3.12
N TYR A 27 1.28 -2.91 -2.89
CA TYR A 27 2.55 -3.62 -2.69
C TYR A 27 2.91 -4.48 -3.90
N SER A 28 4.16 -4.95 -3.95
CA SER A 28 4.66 -5.77 -5.05
C SER A 28 3.98 -7.15 -5.11
N PHE A 29 3.38 -7.47 -6.26
CA PHE A 29 2.73 -8.77 -6.46
C PHE A 29 3.72 -9.93 -6.28
N GLY A 30 4.89 -9.84 -6.92
CA GLY A 30 5.85 -10.95 -6.98
C GLY A 30 6.41 -11.35 -5.60
N ALA A 31 6.75 -10.36 -4.75
CA ALA A 31 7.25 -10.65 -3.41
C ALA A 31 6.18 -11.32 -2.54
N TRP A 32 4.94 -10.82 -2.59
CA TRP A 32 3.84 -11.37 -1.81
C TRP A 32 3.32 -12.71 -2.35
N TRP A 33 3.39 -12.92 -3.66
CA TRP A 33 3.12 -14.22 -4.29
C TRP A 33 4.15 -15.26 -3.83
N LEU A 34 5.45 -14.94 -3.90
CA LEU A 34 6.51 -15.84 -3.45
C LEU A 34 6.40 -16.12 -1.95
N TYR A 35 6.09 -15.10 -1.15
CA TYR A 35 5.85 -15.24 0.27
C TYR A 35 4.67 -16.17 0.57
N GLY A 36 3.55 -16.01 -0.15
CA GLY A 36 2.38 -16.90 -0.05
C GLY A 36 2.63 -18.32 -0.54
N PHE A 37 3.42 -18.48 -1.60
CA PHE A 37 3.86 -19.77 -2.12
C PHE A 37 4.67 -20.55 -1.08
N LEU A 38 5.55 -19.88 -0.33
CA LEU A 38 6.40 -20.51 0.69
C LEU A 38 5.65 -20.78 2.01
N ILE A 39 4.87 -19.80 2.51
CA ILE A 39 4.23 -19.88 3.84
C ILE A 39 2.80 -19.29 3.86
N PHE A 40 1.90 -19.88 3.08
CA PHE A 40 0.54 -19.37 2.83
C PHE A 40 -0.23 -18.87 4.06
N ILE A 41 -0.31 -19.66 5.13
CA ILE A 41 -1.10 -19.30 6.34
C ILE A 41 -0.57 -18.02 7.00
N VAL A 42 0.74 -17.85 7.04
CA VAL A 42 1.36 -16.66 7.63
C VAL A 42 1.18 -15.47 6.67
N ALA A 43 1.36 -15.68 5.37
CA ALA A 43 1.23 -14.64 4.36
C ALA A 43 -0.19 -14.07 4.28
N ILE A 44 -1.23 -14.91 4.38
CA ILE A 44 -2.62 -14.45 4.33
C ILE A 44 -2.98 -13.62 5.55
N ILE A 45 -2.50 -13.98 6.74
CA ILE A 45 -2.71 -13.14 7.94
C ILE A 45 -2.03 -11.79 7.73
N HIS A 46 -0.75 -11.78 7.34
CA HIS A 46 -0.01 -10.54 7.14
C HIS A 46 -0.69 -9.62 6.12
N VAL A 47 -1.06 -10.13 4.94
CA VAL A 47 -1.64 -9.30 3.87
C VAL A 47 -3.00 -8.71 4.24
N LEU A 48 -3.75 -9.33 5.17
CA LEU A 48 -5.00 -8.77 5.67
C LEU A 48 -4.75 -7.54 6.55
N PHE A 49 -3.71 -7.57 7.38
CA PHE A 49 -3.38 -6.48 8.32
C PHE A 49 -2.48 -5.38 7.75
N ILE A 50 -1.78 -5.59 6.62
CA ILE A 50 -0.97 -4.51 6.05
C ILE A 50 -1.83 -3.30 5.62
N PRO A 51 -1.33 -2.06 5.80
CA PRO A 51 -2.02 -0.85 5.42
C PRO A 51 -2.32 -0.81 3.92
N ASN A 52 -3.45 -0.24 3.52
CA ASN A 52 -3.73 0.02 2.11
C ASN A 52 -3.06 1.34 1.67
N LYS A 53 -1.93 1.26 0.96
CA LYS A 53 -1.16 2.44 0.53
C LYS A 53 -1.99 3.36 -0.36
N LYS A 54 -2.81 2.81 -1.26
CA LYS A 54 -3.66 3.59 -2.17
C LYS A 54 -4.70 4.43 -1.42
N ASN A 55 -5.32 3.85 -0.39
CA ASN A 55 -6.27 4.60 0.44
C ASN A 55 -5.59 5.74 1.20
N ILE A 56 -4.36 5.51 1.69
CA ILE A 56 -3.59 6.52 2.42
C ILE A 56 -3.12 7.62 1.46
N GLU A 57 -2.63 7.26 0.27
CA GLU A 57 -2.26 8.18 -0.80
C GLU A 57 -3.44 9.09 -1.17
N GLN A 58 -4.61 8.51 -1.44
CA GLN A 58 -5.81 9.29 -1.75
C GLN A 58 -6.20 10.22 -0.61
N LYS A 59 -6.09 9.76 0.64
CA LYS A 59 -6.36 10.60 1.81
C LYS A 59 -5.42 11.80 1.88
N ILE A 60 -4.13 11.60 1.63
CA ILE A 60 -3.12 12.67 1.65
C ILE A 60 -3.38 13.69 0.54
N ILE A 61 -3.73 13.24 -0.65
CA ILE A 61 -4.07 14.12 -1.78
C ILE A 61 -5.30 14.96 -1.45
N ASN A 62 -6.36 14.33 -0.93
CA ASN A 62 -7.58 15.05 -0.51
C ASN A 62 -7.30 16.05 0.62
N ASP A 63 -6.46 15.69 1.60
CA ASP A 63 -6.04 16.59 2.67
C ASP A 63 -5.29 17.80 2.09
N LEU A 64 -4.37 17.58 1.14
CA LEU A 64 -3.64 18.66 0.45
C LEU A 64 -4.58 19.62 -0.29
N GLU A 65 -5.55 19.09 -1.04
CA GLU A 65 -6.56 19.89 -1.74
C GLU A 65 -7.40 20.74 -0.77
N ARG A 66 -7.77 20.16 0.37
CA ARG A 66 -8.49 20.89 1.42
C ARG A 66 -7.68 22.06 1.97
N TYR A 67 -6.40 21.85 2.28
CA TYR A 67 -5.54 22.93 2.77
C TYR A 67 -5.33 24.03 1.73
N LYS A 68 -5.20 23.66 0.45
CA LYS A 68 -5.12 24.63 -0.65
C LYS A 68 -6.37 25.51 -0.70
N LYS A 69 -7.55 24.91 -0.58
CA LYS A 69 -8.82 25.63 -0.53
C LYS A 69 -8.91 26.59 0.66
N LEU A 70 -8.51 26.16 1.86
CA LEU A 70 -8.52 27.02 3.06
C LEU A 70 -7.58 28.22 2.92
N PHE A 71 -6.45 28.05 2.24
CA PHE A 71 -5.53 29.14 1.95
C PHE A 71 -6.12 30.13 0.94
N GLU A 72 -6.72 29.64 -0.14
CA GLU A 72 -7.41 30.48 -1.15
C GLU A 72 -8.58 31.28 -0.55
N GLU A 73 -9.28 30.71 0.44
CA GLU A 73 -10.35 31.39 1.19
C GLU A 73 -9.83 32.40 2.24
N GLY A 74 -8.50 32.50 2.43
CA GLY A 74 -7.87 33.37 3.43
C GLY A 74 -8.11 32.95 4.89
N ILE A 75 -8.50 31.69 5.11
CA ILE A 75 -8.77 31.14 6.45
C ILE A 75 -7.47 30.81 7.18
N ILE A 76 -6.45 30.38 6.45
CA ILE A 76 -5.12 30.05 6.98
C ILE A 76 -4.05 30.93 6.34
N THR A 77 -2.94 31.09 7.05
CA THR A 77 -1.78 31.84 6.57
C THR A 77 -0.94 31.03 5.57
N GLU A 78 -0.10 31.72 4.79
CA GLU A 78 0.85 31.08 3.87
C GLU A 78 1.84 30.17 4.60
N GLU A 79 2.29 30.59 5.79
CA GLU A 79 3.21 29.81 6.63
C GLU A 79 2.58 28.48 7.08
N GLU A 80 1.32 28.52 7.54
CA GLU A 80 0.57 27.33 7.94
C GLU A 80 0.34 26.38 6.75
N PHE A 81 0.01 26.95 5.58
CA PHE A 81 -0.20 26.18 4.37
C PHE A 81 1.07 25.46 3.92
N GLU A 82 2.20 26.17 3.80
CA GLU A 82 3.47 25.61 3.34
C GLU A 82 4.00 24.55 4.33
N SER A 83 3.93 24.81 5.63
CA SER A 83 4.30 23.82 6.66
C SER A 83 3.52 22.51 6.49
N LYS A 84 2.20 22.60 6.27
CA LYS A 84 1.36 21.41 6.13
C LYS A 84 1.57 20.67 4.82
N LYS A 85 1.77 21.40 3.73
CA LYS A 85 2.09 20.87 2.40
C LYS A 85 3.38 20.06 2.44
N GLU A 86 4.42 20.55 3.10
CA GLU A 86 5.68 19.81 3.25
C GLU A 86 5.53 18.55 4.13
N ASP A 87 4.77 18.60 5.23
CA ASP A 87 4.41 17.41 6.04
C ASP A 87 3.70 16.34 5.20
N LEU A 88 2.71 16.73 4.40
CA LEU A 88 1.94 15.82 3.56
C LEU A 88 2.76 15.22 2.42
N LYS A 89 3.59 16.02 1.75
CA LYS A 89 4.53 15.55 0.72
C LYS A 89 5.55 14.56 1.29
N SER A 90 6.08 14.86 2.48
CA SER A 90 6.97 13.97 3.22
C SER A 90 6.30 12.61 3.47
N LYS A 91 5.09 12.60 4.03
CA LYS A 91 4.30 11.37 4.25
C LYS A 91 4.05 10.60 2.96
N LEU A 92 3.68 11.27 1.87
CA LEU A 92 3.46 10.64 0.58
C LEU A 92 4.73 9.93 0.07
N ASN A 93 5.87 10.63 0.12
CA ASN A 93 7.16 10.06 -0.28
C ASN A 93 7.54 8.82 0.55
N THR A 94 7.24 8.82 1.85
CA THR A 94 7.49 7.63 2.69
C THR A 94 6.63 6.44 2.32
N ILE A 95 5.39 6.66 1.88
CA ILE A 95 4.47 5.58 1.48
C ILE A 95 4.91 4.97 0.16
N ILE A 96 5.29 5.81 -0.81
CA ILE A 96 5.75 5.38 -2.14
C ILE A 96 7.04 4.56 -2.04
N LYS A 97 7.98 4.95 -1.18
CA LYS A 97 9.27 4.24 -1.05
C LYS A 97 9.19 2.89 -0.32
N LYS A 98 8.09 2.58 0.39
CA LYS A 98 7.99 1.44 1.31
C LYS A 98 7.50 0.15 0.65
N ASP A 99 8.06 -0.24 -0.49
CA ASP A 99 7.69 -1.48 -1.19
C ASP A 99 8.20 -2.76 -0.54
#